data_AF-R9HB01-F1
#
_entry.id   AF-R9HB01-F1
#
_cell.length_a   1.000
_cell.length_b   1.000
_cell.length_c   1.000
_cell.angle_alpha   90.00
_cell.angle_beta   90.00
_cell.angle_gamma   90.00
#
_symmetry.space_group_name_H-M   'P 1'
#
loop_
_entity.id
_entity.type
_entity.pdbx_description
1 polymer ?
#
loop_
_entity_poly.entity_id
_entity_poly.type
_entity_poly.pdbx_seq_one_letter_code
_entity_poly.pdbx_strand_id
1 'polypeptide(L)'
;MTKENHGPYEFLGSMVVNLMNIDKSISYSFLEDELHISGRDVSAMRQGKDLHVYQYVRVVSCIMDEIHLEILLNALLKELKNVFAAHCDLVIGTIPHRLYGNGQPAEWVVVMRWDGVGV
;
A
#
# COMPACT_ATOMS: atom_id res chain seq x y z
N MET A 1 -9.07 -23.95 16.60
CA MET A 1 -9.08 -22.55 16.08
C MET A 1 -9.68 -22.59 14.70
N THR A 2 -10.92 -22.12 14.55
CA THR A 2 -11.59 -21.94 13.26
C THR A 2 -10.82 -20.86 12.49
N LYS A 3 -10.14 -21.25 11.41
CA LYS A 3 -9.65 -20.28 10.43
C LYS A 3 -10.88 -19.61 9.86
N GLU A 4 -11.14 -18.37 10.27
CA GLU A 4 -12.10 -17.54 9.59
C GLU A 4 -11.66 -17.46 8.13
N ASN A 5 -12.51 -17.96 7.24
CA ASN A 5 -12.26 -18.06 5.82
C ASN A 5 -12.49 -16.67 5.21
N HIS A 6 -11.68 -15.71 5.65
CA HIS A 6 -11.64 -14.38 5.06
C HIS A 6 -11.23 -14.57 3.61
N GLY A 7 -11.99 -13.98 2.67
CA GLY A 7 -11.59 -13.98 1.27
C GLY A 7 -10.14 -13.46 1.17
N PRO A 8 -9.29 -13.98 0.27
CA PRO A 8 -7.84 -13.75 0.28
C PRO A 8 -7.37 -12.27 0.29
N TYR A 9 -8.32 -11.34 0.17
CA TYR A 9 -8.11 -9.91 0.00
C TYR A 9 -9.10 -9.04 0.80
N GLU A 10 -9.85 -9.61 1.76
CA GLU A 10 -10.83 -8.87 2.58
C GLU A 10 -10.23 -7.72 3.39
N PHE A 11 -8.96 -7.86 3.79
CA PHE A 11 -8.20 -6.82 4.46
C PHE A 11 -8.03 -5.55 3.61
N LEU A 12 -8.02 -5.67 2.28
CA LEU A 12 -7.85 -4.54 1.36
C LEU A 12 -9.13 -3.70 1.27
N GLY A 13 -10.30 -4.34 1.15
CA GLY A 13 -11.58 -3.63 1.23
C GLY A 13 -11.74 -2.89 2.56
N SER A 14 -11.28 -3.51 3.65
CA SER A 14 -11.25 -2.89 4.97
C SER A 14 -10.32 -1.67 5.04
N MET A 15 -9.17 -1.71 4.35
CA MET A 15 -8.22 -0.59 4.28
C MET A 15 -8.82 0.63 3.59
N VAL A 16 -9.46 0.46 2.42
CA VAL A 16 -10.13 1.56 1.70
C VAL A 16 -11.19 2.22 2.57
N VAL A 17 -12.03 1.42 3.21
CA VAL A 17 -13.11 1.92 4.09
C VAL A 17 -12.55 2.68 5.29
N ASN A 18 -11.47 2.18 5.90
CA ASN A 18 -10.83 2.86 7.01
C ASN A 18 -10.25 4.21 6.60
N LEU A 19 -9.66 4.31 5.41
CA LEU A 19 -9.13 5.57 4.89
C LEU A 19 -10.23 6.60 4.62
N MET A 20 -11.35 6.19 3.99
CA MET A 20 -12.53 7.06 3.83
C MET A 20 -13.12 7.53 5.18
N ASN A 21 -12.95 6.73 6.25
CA ASN A 21 -13.40 7.11 7.59
C ASN A 21 -12.45 8.12 8.26
N ILE A 22 -11.14 7.99 8.01
CA ILE A 22 -10.09 8.88 8.53
C ILE A 22 -10.10 10.22 7.78
N ASP A 23 -10.15 10.18 6.45
CA ASP A 23 -10.16 11.36 5.61
C ASP A 23 -11.45 11.43 4.77
N LYS A 24 -12.23 12.49 5.02
CA LYS A 24 -13.49 12.76 4.33
C LYS A 24 -13.30 13.24 2.90
N SER A 25 -12.09 13.66 2.51
CA SER A 25 -11.75 14.03 1.13
C SER A 25 -11.83 12.82 0.19
N ILE A 26 -11.50 11.63 0.71
CA ILE A 26 -11.61 10.34 0.03
C ILE A 26 -13.09 9.91 0.01
N SER A 27 -13.83 10.59 -0.85
CA SER A 27 -15.27 10.41 -1.05
C SER A 27 -15.56 9.45 -2.20
N TYR A 28 -16.81 9.00 -2.33
CA TYR A 28 -17.22 8.18 -3.48
C TYR A 28 -16.97 8.89 -4.82
N SER A 29 -17.22 10.21 -4.90
CA SER A 29 -16.96 10.99 -6.12
C SER A 29 -15.47 11.06 -6.42
N PHE A 30 -14.61 11.24 -5.42
CA PHE A 30 -13.17 11.20 -5.62
C PHE A 30 -12.69 9.85 -6.16
N LEU A 31 -13.18 8.75 -5.59
CA LEU A 31 -12.84 7.39 -6.06
C LEU A 31 -13.34 7.13 -7.49
N GLU A 32 -14.45 7.73 -7.88
CA GLU A 32 -15.02 7.59 -9.22
C GLU A 32 -14.29 8.47 -10.25
N ASP A 33 -14.05 9.73 -9.92
CA ASP A 33 -13.46 10.71 -10.83
C ASP A 33 -11.95 10.50 -11.02
N GLU A 34 -11.22 10.31 -9.91
CA GLU A 34 -9.75 10.17 -9.95
C GLU A 34 -9.32 8.72 -10.13
N LEU A 35 -10.08 7.77 -9.56
CA LEU A 35 -9.72 6.35 -9.52
C LEU A 35 -10.62 5.44 -10.37
N HIS A 36 -11.58 5.98 -11.13
CA HIS A 36 -12.58 5.21 -11.91
C HIS A 36 -13.10 3.96 -11.17
N ILE A 37 -13.28 4.07 -9.85
CA ILE A 37 -13.89 3.05 -8.99
C ILE A 37 -15.28 3.53 -8.67
N SER A 38 -16.29 2.79 -9.11
CA SER A 38 -17.68 3.21 -8.91
C SER A 38 -18.12 3.01 -7.46
N GLY A 39 -19.12 3.76 -7.01
CA GLY A 39 -19.72 3.54 -5.68
C GLY A 39 -20.32 2.14 -5.49
N ARG A 40 -20.67 1.45 -6.59
CA ARG A 40 -21.08 0.04 -6.57
C ARG A 40 -19.91 -0.86 -6.17
N ASP A 41 -18.74 -0.65 -6.76
CA ASP A 41 -17.54 -1.45 -6.50
C ASP A 41 -17.09 -1.26 -5.05
N VAL A 42 -17.08 -0.02 -4.55
CA VAL A 42 -16.79 0.27 -3.14
C VAL A 42 -17.79 -0.42 -2.19
N SER A 43 -19.08 -0.44 -2.56
CA SER A 43 -20.11 -1.13 -1.78
C SER A 43 -19.94 -2.65 -1.80
N ALA A 44 -19.49 -3.21 -2.93
CA ALA A 44 -19.17 -4.62 -3.06
C ALA A 44 -17.89 -4.99 -2.30
N MET A 45 -16.86 -4.13 -2.30
CA MET A 45 -15.64 -4.26 -1.49
C MET A 45 -15.95 -4.27 0.01
N ARG A 46 -16.83 -3.38 0.47
CA ARG A 46 -17.37 -3.38 1.86
C ARG A 46 -18.03 -4.70 2.27
N GLN A 47 -18.49 -5.46 1.29
CA GLN A 47 -19.14 -6.75 1.48
C GLN A 47 -18.22 -7.93 1.11
N GLY A 48 -16.96 -7.67 0.75
CA GLY A 48 -15.97 -8.69 0.36
C GLY A 48 -16.22 -9.34 -1.02
N LYS A 49 -16.98 -8.71 -1.91
CA LYS A 49 -17.56 -9.34 -3.12
C LYS A 49 -16.88 -9.02 -4.45
N ASP A 50 -16.06 -7.98 -4.54
CA ASP A 50 -15.47 -7.55 -5.82
C ASP A 50 -13.96 -7.32 -5.71
N LEU A 51 -13.21 -8.03 -6.55
CA LEU A 51 -11.77 -8.24 -6.41
C LEU A 51 -11.01 -8.08 -7.73
N HIS A 52 -11.24 -6.97 -8.43
CA HIS A 52 -10.37 -6.58 -9.54
C HIS A 52 -9.09 -5.93 -9.01
N VAL A 53 -7.97 -6.69 -9.00
CA VAL A 53 -6.61 -6.25 -8.56
C VAL A 53 -6.24 -4.86 -9.07
N TYR A 54 -6.68 -4.50 -10.28
CA TYR A 54 -6.46 -3.17 -10.88
C TYR A 54 -7.07 -2.02 -10.07
N GLN A 55 -8.27 -2.18 -9.51
CA GLN A 55 -8.91 -1.16 -8.67
C GLN A 55 -8.13 -0.96 -7.37
N TYR A 56 -7.56 -2.03 -6.80
CA TYR A 56 -6.70 -1.94 -5.62
C TYR A 56 -5.38 -1.23 -5.89
N VAL A 57 -4.75 -1.50 -7.04
CA VAL A 57 -3.52 -0.79 -7.44
C VAL A 57 -3.78 0.71 -7.51
N ARG A 58 -4.92 1.14 -8.05
CA ARG A 58 -5.26 2.57 -8.14
C ARG A 58 -5.48 3.22 -6.77
N VAL A 59 -6.18 2.56 -5.86
CA VAL A 59 -6.36 3.10 -4.49
C VAL A 59 -5.03 3.21 -3.77
N VAL A 60 -4.20 2.18 -3.84
CA VAL A 60 -2.86 2.19 -3.22
C VAL A 60 -1.99 3.30 -3.83
N SER A 61 -1.99 3.45 -5.16
CA SER A 61 -1.28 4.54 -5.84
C SER A 61 -1.76 5.91 -5.38
N CYS A 62 -3.08 6.12 -5.28
CA CYS A 62 -3.63 7.37 -4.81
C CYS A 62 -3.23 7.71 -3.37
N ILE A 63 -3.33 6.75 -2.46
CA ILE A 63 -2.93 6.94 -1.06
C ILE A 63 -1.45 7.31 -0.99
N MET A 64 -0.62 6.61 -1.77
CA MET A 64 0.80 6.87 -1.85
C MET A 64 1.12 8.26 -2.36
N ASP A 65 0.40 8.73 -3.39
CA ASP A 65 0.55 10.08 -3.93
C ASP A 65 0.19 11.15 -2.88
N GLU A 66 -0.91 10.96 -2.14
CA GLU A 66 -1.37 11.88 -1.08
C GLU A 66 -0.40 11.96 0.12
N ILE A 67 0.20 10.84 0.52
CA ILE A 67 1.20 10.83 1.61
C ILE A 67 2.63 11.07 1.13
N HIS A 68 2.80 11.38 -0.17
CA HIS A 68 4.08 11.56 -0.85
C HIS A 68 5.06 10.40 -0.59
N LEU A 69 4.59 9.16 -0.66
CA LEU A 69 5.43 7.97 -0.49
C LEU A 69 5.66 7.28 -1.84
N GLU A 70 6.91 7.26 -2.29
CA GLU A 70 7.34 6.56 -3.50
C GLU A 70 7.78 5.13 -3.16
N ILE A 71 7.13 4.13 -3.77
CA ILE A 71 7.64 2.74 -3.76
C ILE A 71 8.64 2.58 -4.91
N LEU A 72 9.86 2.19 -4.57
CA LEU A 72 10.91 1.85 -5.52
C LEU A 72 10.65 0.43 -6.04
N LEU A 73 9.66 0.28 -6.93
CA LEU A 73 9.12 -1.02 -7.36
C LEU A 73 10.20 -1.96 -7.92
N ASN A 74 11.18 -1.43 -8.65
CA ASN A 74 12.29 -2.21 -9.18
C ASN A 74 13.18 -2.80 -8.08
N ALA A 75 13.44 -2.03 -7.02
CA ALA A 75 14.21 -2.49 -5.88
C ALA A 75 13.42 -3.54 -5.08
N LEU A 76 12.14 -3.27 -4.82
CA LEU A 76 11.25 -4.20 -4.13
C LEU A 76 11.13 -5.54 -4.89
N LEU A 77 10.91 -5.50 -6.20
CA LEU A 77 10.79 -6.70 -7.03
C LEU A 77 12.09 -7.51 -7.04
N LYS A 78 13.24 -6.84 -7.07
CA LYS A 78 14.54 -7.50 -7.00
C LYS A 78 14.72 -8.22 -5.66
N GLU A 79 14.42 -7.56 -4.55
CA GLU A 79 14.54 -8.19 -3.22
C GLU A 79 13.55 -9.34 -3.04
N LEU A 80 12.30 -9.21 -3.51
CA LEU A 80 11.36 -10.32 -3.49
C LEU A 80 11.89 -11.54 -4.25
N LYS A 81 12.49 -11.35 -5.44
CA LYS A 81 13.11 -12.44 -6.19
C LYS A 81 14.27 -13.08 -5.43
N ASN A 82 15.11 -12.29 -4.76
CA ASN A 82 16.21 -12.79 -3.93
C ASN A 82 15.68 -13.63 -2.77
N VAL A 83 14.66 -13.13 -2.07
CA VAL A 83 13.99 -13.80 -0.95
C VAL A 83 13.41 -15.15 -1.38
N PHE A 84 12.71 -15.19 -2.52
CA PHE A 84 12.20 -16.44 -3.09
C PHE A 84 13.31 -17.43 -3.45
N ALA A 85 14.42 -16.96 -4.03
CA ALA A 85 15.53 -17.82 -4.42
C ALA A 85 16.35 -18.34 -3.22
N ALA A 86 16.46 -17.54 -2.16
CA ALA A 86 17.25 -17.85 -0.97
C ALA A 86 16.44 -18.55 0.14
N HIS A 87 15.11 -18.66 -0.01
CA HIS A 87 14.19 -19.19 1.01
C HIS A 87 14.34 -18.49 2.37
N CYS A 88 14.52 -17.17 2.36
CA CYS A 88 14.58 -16.35 3.57
C CYS A 88 13.31 -15.52 3.75
N ASP A 89 13.24 -14.75 4.85
CA ASP A 89 12.15 -13.80 5.11
C ASP A 89 12.53 -12.39 4.63
N LEU A 90 11.55 -11.65 4.09
CA LEU A 90 11.69 -10.22 3.84
C LEU A 90 11.33 -9.43 5.10
N VAL A 91 12.30 -8.71 5.67
CA VAL A 91 12.09 -7.81 6.81
C VAL A 91 12.00 -6.37 6.33
N ILE A 92 10.97 -5.65 6.75
CA ILE A 92 10.76 -4.22 6.45
C ILE A 92 10.93 -3.41 7.74
N GLY A 93 11.70 -2.33 7.68
CA GLY A 93 11.89 -1.40 8.80
C GLY A 93 11.95 0.05 8.34
N THR A 94 11.81 0.98 9.29
CA THR A 94 11.88 2.42 9.05
C THR A 94 13.22 2.98 9.49
N ILE A 95 13.72 3.98 8.76
CA ILE A 95 14.98 4.66 9.05
C ILE A 95 14.69 6.16 9.04
N PRO A 96 15.16 6.94 10.03
CA PRO A 96 14.96 8.38 10.03
C PRO A 96 15.63 9.02 8.81
N HIS A 97 15.06 10.10 8.30
CA HIS A 97 15.74 10.93 7.32
C HIS A 97 17.06 11.47 7.91
N ARG A 98 18.05 11.75 7.05
CA ARG A 98 19.38 12.24 7.47
C ARG A 98 19.31 13.44 8.41
N LEU A 99 18.33 14.33 8.20
CA LEU A 99 18.04 15.49 9.05
C LEU A 99 17.71 15.13 10.52
N TYR A 100 17.23 13.91 10.76
CA TYR A 100 16.80 13.41 12.07
C TYR A 100 17.68 12.25 12.60
N GLY A 101 18.77 11.89 11.88
CA GLY A 101 19.76 10.92 12.33
C GLY A 101 20.44 10.13 11.21
N ASN A 102 21.60 9.52 11.52
CA ASN A 102 22.30 8.59 10.64
C ASN A 102 22.14 7.17 11.19
N GLY A 103 21.00 6.54 10.88
CA GLY A 103 20.65 5.20 11.35
C GLY A 103 20.66 4.12 10.27
N GLN A 104 21.19 4.40 9.08
CA GLN A 104 21.10 3.46 7.96
C GLN A 104 22.05 2.28 8.19
N PRO A 105 21.55 1.04 8.31
CA PRO A 105 22.42 -0.11 8.51
C PRO A 105 23.21 -0.41 7.22
N ALA A 106 24.36 -1.07 7.37
CA ALA A 106 25.33 -1.23 6.28
C ALA A 106 24.78 -1.97 5.05
N GLU A 107 23.82 -2.88 5.23
CA GLU A 107 23.28 -3.75 4.18
C GLU A 107 21.76 -3.67 4.10
N TRP A 108 21.23 -2.51 3.72
CA TRP A 108 19.80 -2.30 3.53
C TRP A 108 19.48 -1.79 2.13
N VAL A 109 18.41 -2.32 1.55
CA VAL A 109 17.83 -1.83 0.30
C VAL A 109 16.63 -0.96 0.63
N VAL A 110 16.69 0.31 0.23
CA VAL A 110 15.53 1.20 0.32
C VAL A 110 14.53 0.77 -0.74
N VAL A 111 13.33 0.38 -0.31
CA VAL A 111 12.23 -0.04 -1.19
C VAL A 111 11.07 0.96 -1.20
N MET A 112 11.03 1.90 -0.25
CA MET A 112 10.07 2.99 -0.18
C MET A 112 10.76 4.26 0.37
N ARG A 113 10.38 5.44 -0.12
CA ARG A 113 10.91 6.73 0.36
C ARG A 113 9.85 7.83 0.28
N TRP A 114 9.93 8.82 1.16
CA TRP A 114 9.10 10.02 1.02
C TRP A 114 9.67 10.93 -0.08
N ASP A 115 8.80 11.39 -0.97
CA ASP A 115 9.10 12.44 -1.93
C ASP A 115 9.09 13.81 -1.21
N GLY A 116 9.99 14.71 -1.60
CA GLY A 116 10.06 16.08 -1.06
C GLY A 116 10.80 16.27 0.27
N VAL A 117 11.27 15.22 0.95
CA VAL A 117 12.14 15.39 2.13
C VAL A 117 13.60 15.48 1.66
N GLY A 118 14.14 16.70 1.64
CA GLY A 118 15.49 17.02 1.17
C GLY A 118 16.56 16.08 1.76
N VAL A 119 17.45 15.60 0.88
CA VAL A 119 18.59 14.71 1.18
C VAL A 119 19.66 15.44 1.99
#